data_AF-A0A9D2KKY1-F1
#
_entry.id   AF-A0A9D2KKY1-F1
#
_cell.length_a   1.000
_cell.length_b   1.000
_cell.length_c   1.000
_cell.angle_alpha   90.00
_cell.angle_beta   90.00
_cell.angle_gamma   90.00
#
_symmetry.space_group_name_H-M   'P 1'
#
loop_
_entity.id
_entity.type
_entity.pdbx_description
1 polymer ?
#
loop_
_entity_poly.entity_id
_entity_poly.type
_entity_poly.pdbx_seq_one_letter_code
_entity_poly.pdbx_strand_id
1 'polypeptide(L)'
;MDKKNFLNIIHKVKEQGAISEQAVNAFTILIESRDETFFLNLIFIGFIFGVVGLLIIRQFAKLQWSSPVILPKVIEFKQAMQHIGIHNPEDRIDFVRKQGVPIFIASKPFLEIEQYNIPVRLYAFAYNSTLSDADIFSTYIGQQRLCLDAADYEYLLEKYRQEALSAYAARISDLEKTITNLQGALSVQQGKMNELMEQNQALLAEKTEYQNKKRTLSGREKNLENRENSKLPVRRVVYPLVNRLIAEAESGTKYTRTKIQEEFLRELEALPELKPAIQNAFHTPQKAKNNTPFDLAGWAMEEIRLALGEYAQTSPGRDKEN
;
A
#
# COMPACT_ATOMS: atom_id res chain seq x y z
N MET A 1 4.16 -62.53 -54.87
CA MET A 1 4.69 -63.89 -54.66
C MET A 1 3.49 -64.82 -54.58
N ASP A 2 3.38 -65.79 -55.48
CA ASP A 2 2.19 -66.62 -55.69
C ASP A 2 2.40 -68.08 -55.23
N LYS A 3 1.34 -68.87 -55.24
CA LYS A 3 1.33 -70.29 -54.87
C LYS A 3 2.40 -71.11 -55.58
N LYS A 4 2.60 -70.85 -56.88
CA LYS A 4 3.61 -71.53 -57.72
C LYS A 4 5.04 -71.19 -57.27
N ASN A 5 5.31 -69.95 -56.90
CA ASN A 5 6.62 -69.56 -56.37
C ASN A 5 6.92 -70.23 -55.01
N PHE A 6 5.93 -70.39 -54.12
CA PHE A 6 6.13 -71.11 -52.87
C PHE A 6 6.43 -72.60 -53.08
N LEU A 7 5.70 -73.26 -53.98
CA LEU A 7 5.96 -74.65 -54.33
C LEU A 7 7.34 -74.84 -54.96
N ASN A 8 7.74 -73.93 -55.87
CA ASN A 8 9.07 -73.96 -56.48
C ASN A 8 10.20 -73.80 -55.43
N ILE A 9 10.02 -72.96 -54.42
CA ILE A 9 10.99 -72.80 -53.34
C ILE A 9 11.09 -74.09 -52.51
N ILE A 10 9.97 -74.73 -52.18
CA ILE A 10 9.97 -75.97 -51.40
C ILE A 10 10.64 -77.11 -52.18
N HIS A 11 10.35 -77.23 -53.47
CA HIS A 11 11.04 -78.21 -54.32
C HIS A 11 12.54 -77.94 -54.42
N LYS A 12 12.95 -76.68 -54.54
CA LYS A 12 14.37 -76.30 -54.54
C LYS A 12 15.07 -76.61 -53.21
N VAL A 13 14.37 -76.45 -52.09
CA VAL A 13 14.89 -76.77 -50.75
C VAL A 13 14.94 -78.30 -50.52
N LYS A 14 14.04 -79.08 -51.14
CA LYS A 14 14.13 -80.55 -51.22
C LYS A 14 15.39 -80.99 -51.99
N GLU A 15 15.64 -80.38 -53.15
CA GLU A 15 16.82 -80.68 -53.98
C GLU A 15 18.14 -80.36 -53.25
N GLN A 16 18.11 -79.42 -52.31
CA GLN A 16 19.24 -79.08 -51.43
C GLN A 16 19.38 -80.02 -50.21
N GLY A 17 18.51 -81.03 -50.07
CA GLY A 17 18.55 -82.02 -48.99
C GLY A 17 18.14 -81.49 -47.61
N ALA A 18 17.63 -80.26 -47.52
CA ALA A 18 17.35 -79.59 -46.25
C ALA A 18 16.03 -80.05 -45.59
N ILE A 19 15.16 -80.75 -46.32
CA ILE A 19 13.86 -81.22 -45.84
C ILE A 19 13.54 -82.62 -46.37
N SER A 20 12.87 -83.44 -45.55
CA SER A 20 12.49 -84.81 -45.93
C SER A 20 11.35 -84.82 -46.96
N GLU A 21 11.26 -85.91 -47.73
CA GLU A 21 10.21 -86.07 -48.73
C GLU A 21 8.79 -86.05 -48.14
N GLN A 22 8.63 -86.57 -46.93
CA GLN A 22 7.37 -86.53 -46.19
C GLN A 22 6.98 -85.10 -45.80
N ALA A 23 7.96 -84.27 -45.40
CA ALA A 23 7.72 -82.86 -45.11
C ALA A 23 7.33 -82.07 -46.37
N VAL A 24 7.99 -82.33 -47.50
CA VAL A 24 7.65 -81.70 -48.79
C VAL A 24 6.24 -82.04 -49.22
N ASN A 25 5.85 -83.31 -49.12
CA ASN A 25 4.50 -83.74 -49.47
C ASN A 25 3.47 -83.09 -48.54
N ALA A 26 3.73 -83.03 -47.24
CA ALA A 26 2.86 -82.34 -46.29
C ALA A 26 2.69 -80.85 -46.61
N PHE A 27 3.79 -80.14 -46.89
CA PHE A 27 3.73 -78.72 -47.26
C PHE A 27 3.05 -78.50 -48.61
N THR A 28 3.27 -79.39 -49.59
CA THR A 28 2.65 -79.32 -50.91
C THR A 28 1.14 -79.47 -50.79
N ILE A 29 0.64 -80.47 -50.07
CA ILE A 29 -0.80 -80.66 -49.80
C ILE A 29 -1.38 -79.44 -49.05
N LEU A 30 -0.65 -78.92 -48.07
CA LEU A 30 -1.09 -77.77 -47.28
C LEU A 30 -1.13 -76.47 -48.09
N ILE A 31 -0.26 -76.30 -49.09
CA ILE A 31 -0.25 -75.14 -50.00
C ILE A 31 -1.29 -75.31 -51.10
N GLU A 32 -1.44 -76.52 -51.64
CA GLU A 32 -2.41 -76.86 -52.68
C GLU A 32 -3.86 -76.73 -52.20
N SER A 33 -4.13 -77.10 -50.95
CA SER A 33 -5.46 -76.95 -50.32
C SER A 33 -5.87 -75.49 -50.04
N ARG A 34 -4.98 -74.51 -50.25
CA ARG A 34 -5.29 -73.09 -50.10
C ARG A 34 -5.62 -72.44 -51.43
N ASP A 35 -6.53 -71.47 -51.36
CA ASP A 35 -6.91 -70.65 -52.49
C ASP A 35 -5.71 -69.85 -53.02
N GLU A 36 -5.70 -69.57 -54.33
CA GLU A 36 -4.57 -68.93 -55.03
C GLU A 36 -4.20 -67.57 -54.43
N THR A 37 -5.19 -66.88 -53.85
CA THR A 37 -5.05 -65.54 -53.26
C THR A 37 -4.59 -65.53 -51.80
N PHE A 38 -4.60 -66.68 -51.12
CA PHE A 38 -4.35 -66.78 -49.67
C PHE A 38 -3.00 -66.19 -49.25
N PHE A 39 -1.92 -66.54 -49.97
CA PHE A 39 -0.57 -66.07 -49.64
C PHE A 39 -0.37 -64.59 -49.97
N LEU A 40 -1.03 -64.09 -51.03
CA LEU A 40 -1.02 -62.66 -51.36
C LEU A 40 -1.74 -61.85 -50.28
N ASN A 41 -2.90 -62.33 -49.81
CA ASN A 41 -3.64 -61.70 -48.72
C ASN A 41 -2.83 -61.69 -47.42
N LEU A 42 -2.12 -62.77 -47.10
CA LEU A 42 -1.29 -62.85 -45.90
C LEU A 42 -0.13 -61.84 -45.93
N ILE A 43 0.54 -61.68 -47.08
CA ILE A 43 1.60 -60.66 -47.25
C ILE A 43 1.02 -59.26 -47.15
N PHE A 44 -0.13 -59.00 -47.77
CA PHE A 44 -0.79 -57.70 -47.76
C PHE A 44 -1.23 -57.30 -46.35
N ILE A 45 -1.82 -58.23 -45.61
CA ILE A 45 -2.20 -58.05 -44.20
C ILE A 45 -0.95 -57.78 -43.34
N GLY A 46 0.13 -58.55 -43.54
CA GLY A 46 1.40 -58.33 -42.85
C GLY A 46 2.01 -56.95 -43.13
N PHE A 47 1.95 -56.49 -44.38
CA PHE A 47 2.40 -55.16 -44.77
C PHE A 47 1.53 -54.06 -44.13
N ILE A 48 0.21 -54.20 -44.15
CA ILE A 48 -0.70 -53.25 -43.49
C ILE A 48 -0.41 -53.18 -41.99
N PHE A 49 -0.32 -54.32 -41.29
CA PHE A 49 -0.01 -54.31 -39.87
C PHE A 49 1.40 -53.76 -39.57
N GLY A 50 2.38 -54.01 -40.44
CA GLY A 50 3.71 -53.42 -40.33
C GLY A 50 3.69 -51.90 -40.48
N VAL A 51 2.97 -51.38 -41.48
CA VAL A 51 2.80 -49.93 -41.70
C VAL A 51 2.01 -49.28 -40.56
N VAL A 52 0.91 -49.90 -40.12
CA VAL A 52 0.12 -49.41 -38.99
C VAL A 52 0.95 -49.41 -37.71
N GLY A 53 1.71 -50.48 -37.44
CA GLY A 53 2.65 -50.54 -36.33
C GLY A 53 3.72 -49.44 -36.39
N LEU A 54 4.27 -49.19 -37.58
CA LEU A 54 5.23 -48.09 -37.80
C LEU A 54 4.59 -46.71 -37.53
N LEU A 55 3.34 -46.49 -37.96
CA LEU A 55 2.62 -45.24 -37.72
C LEU A 55 2.30 -45.05 -36.23
N ILE A 56 1.92 -46.12 -35.53
CA ILE A 56 1.73 -46.12 -34.07
C ILE A 56 3.05 -45.78 -33.36
N ILE A 57 4.15 -46.45 -33.72
CA ILE A 57 5.49 -46.14 -33.15
C ILE A 57 5.86 -44.69 -33.43
N ARG A 58 5.63 -44.19 -34.64
CA ARG A 58 5.88 -42.78 -34.99
C ARG A 58 5.07 -41.82 -34.11
N GLN A 59 3.82 -42.15 -33.82
CA GLN A 59 2.92 -41.33 -33.00
C GLN A 59 3.29 -41.37 -31.50
N PHE A 60 3.62 -42.55 -30.96
CA PHE A 60 3.93 -42.72 -29.54
C PHE A 60 5.38 -42.40 -29.17
N ALA A 61 6.35 -42.66 -30.06
CA ALA A 61 7.77 -42.42 -29.79
C ALA A 61 8.22 -40.97 -30.06
N LYS A 62 7.32 -40.09 -30.51
CA LYS A 62 7.60 -38.66 -30.81
C LYS A 62 8.89 -38.46 -31.62
N LEU A 63 9.20 -39.43 -32.48
CA LEU A 63 10.45 -39.49 -33.22
C LEU A 63 10.50 -38.37 -34.25
N GLN A 64 11.36 -37.37 -34.01
CA GLN A 64 11.63 -36.32 -34.97
C GLN A 64 12.53 -36.86 -36.08
N TRP A 65 11.91 -37.32 -37.17
CA TRP A 65 12.59 -37.75 -38.38
C TRP A 65 12.85 -36.54 -39.28
N SER A 66 13.74 -35.66 -38.84
CA SER A 66 14.38 -34.70 -39.73
C SER A 66 15.82 -35.14 -39.98
N SER A 67 16.21 -35.22 -41.25
CA SER A 67 17.60 -35.46 -41.64
C SER A 67 18.46 -34.31 -41.10
N PRO A 68 19.64 -34.60 -40.54
CA PRO A 68 20.53 -33.55 -40.10
C PRO A 68 20.99 -32.72 -41.31
N VAL A 69 20.92 -31.39 -41.17
CA VAL A 69 21.40 -30.41 -42.16
C VAL A 69 22.48 -29.58 -41.48
N ILE A 70 23.52 -29.22 -42.24
CA ILE A 70 24.57 -28.32 -41.74
C ILE A 70 24.14 -26.89 -42.10
N LEU A 71 23.88 -26.07 -41.09
CA LEU A 71 23.62 -24.64 -41.28
C LEU A 71 24.93 -23.84 -41.13
N PRO A 72 25.18 -22.86 -42.01
CA PRO A 72 26.43 -22.10 -42.03
C PRO A 72 26.60 -21.25 -40.77
N LYS A 73 25.51 -20.66 -40.27
CA LYS A 73 25.45 -19.86 -39.05
C LYS A 73 24.11 -20.06 -38.36
N VAL A 74 24.14 -20.30 -37.06
CA VAL A 74 22.96 -20.50 -36.22
C VAL A 74 23.04 -19.66 -34.95
N ILE A 75 21.88 -19.23 -34.48
CA ILE A 75 21.75 -18.36 -33.30
C ILE A 75 20.96 -19.11 -32.23
N GLU A 76 21.43 -19.07 -30.98
CA GLU A 76 20.74 -19.69 -29.85
C GLU A 76 19.35 -19.07 -29.67
N PHE A 77 18.33 -19.93 -29.58
CA PHE A 77 16.93 -19.53 -29.65
C PHE A 77 16.50 -18.61 -28.51
N LYS A 78 16.88 -18.91 -27.27
CA LYS A 78 16.47 -18.10 -26.10
C LYS A 78 17.01 -16.67 -26.21
N GLN A 79 18.28 -16.52 -26.58
CA GLN A 79 18.94 -15.23 -26.79
C GLN A 79 18.32 -14.48 -27.97
N ALA A 80 18.09 -15.19 -29.10
CA ALA A 80 17.43 -14.61 -30.26
C ALA A 80 16.06 -14.01 -29.92
N MET A 81 15.24 -14.75 -29.16
CA MET A 81 13.94 -14.28 -28.68
C MET A 81 14.06 -13.08 -27.73
N GLN A 82 15.07 -13.06 -26.86
CA GLN A 82 15.31 -11.93 -25.96
C GLN A 82 15.68 -10.65 -26.72
N HIS A 83 16.47 -10.76 -27.80
CA HIS A 83 16.86 -9.60 -28.62
C HIS A 83 15.70 -8.95 -29.38
N ILE A 84 14.63 -9.71 -29.65
CA ILE A 84 13.38 -9.19 -30.22
C ILE A 84 12.33 -8.85 -29.14
N GLY A 85 12.71 -8.86 -27.86
CA GLY A 85 11.86 -8.41 -26.74
C GLY A 85 10.96 -9.48 -26.11
N ILE A 86 11.16 -10.77 -26.42
CA ILE A 86 10.33 -11.88 -25.91
C ILE A 86 11.07 -12.62 -24.77
N HIS A 87 10.72 -12.23 -23.54
CA HIS A 87 11.44 -12.68 -22.34
C HIS A 87 10.81 -13.90 -21.64
N ASN A 88 9.49 -14.06 -21.71
CA ASN A 88 8.81 -15.17 -21.03
C ASN A 88 8.90 -16.46 -21.86
N PRO A 89 9.15 -17.63 -21.23
CA PRO A 89 9.22 -18.90 -21.94
C PRO A 89 7.95 -19.27 -22.72
N GLU A 90 6.77 -19.00 -22.16
CA GLU A 90 5.47 -19.29 -22.79
C GLU A 90 5.27 -18.43 -24.05
N ASP A 91 5.55 -17.13 -23.96
CA ASP A 91 5.44 -16.19 -25.08
C ASP A 91 6.35 -16.58 -26.26
N ARG A 92 7.52 -17.19 -25.99
CA ARG A 92 8.41 -17.69 -27.05
C ARG A 92 7.78 -18.82 -27.86
N ILE A 93 7.14 -19.76 -27.19
CA ILE A 93 6.47 -20.90 -27.84
C ILE A 93 5.32 -20.39 -28.70
N ASP A 94 4.51 -19.50 -28.14
CA ASP A 94 3.35 -18.94 -28.84
C ASP A 94 3.74 -18.02 -29.99
N PHE A 95 4.83 -17.26 -29.85
CA PHE A 95 5.36 -16.44 -30.94
C PHE A 95 5.76 -17.30 -32.13
N VAL A 96 6.56 -18.35 -31.88
CA VAL A 96 7.01 -19.29 -32.91
C VAL A 96 5.82 -19.93 -33.62
N ARG A 97 4.80 -20.36 -32.86
CA ARG A 97 3.55 -20.92 -33.38
C ARG A 97 2.85 -19.95 -34.33
N LYS A 98 2.63 -18.72 -33.86
CA LYS A 98 1.87 -17.70 -34.60
C LYS A 98 2.60 -17.23 -35.85
N GLN A 99 3.92 -17.11 -35.78
CA GLN A 99 4.76 -16.55 -36.84
C GLN A 99 5.35 -17.62 -37.77
N GLY A 100 5.15 -18.90 -37.47
CA GLY A 100 5.66 -20.01 -38.29
C GLY A 100 7.18 -20.06 -38.37
N VAL A 101 7.88 -19.65 -37.31
CA VAL A 101 9.34 -19.54 -37.30
C VAL A 101 9.98 -20.94 -37.35
N PRO A 102 10.84 -21.23 -38.34
CA PRO A 102 11.60 -22.48 -38.36
C PRO A 102 12.54 -22.56 -37.16
N ILE A 103 12.48 -23.67 -36.42
CA ILE A 103 13.37 -23.93 -35.29
C ILE A 103 14.17 -25.20 -35.56
N PHE A 104 15.41 -25.21 -35.11
CA PHE A 104 16.31 -26.33 -35.25
C PHE A 104 16.84 -26.78 -33.89
N ILE A 105 17.06 -28.09 -33.73
CA ILE A 105 17.82 -28.66 -32.61
C ILE A 105 19.25 -28.90 -33.07
N ALA A 106 20.20 -28.23 -32.44
CA ALA A 106 21.62 -28.47 -32.63
C ALA A 106 22.06 -29.83 -32.04
N SER A 107 23.02 -30.47 -32.70
CA SER A 107 23.62 -31.72 -32.23
C SER A 107 24.33 -31.60 -30.87
N LYS A 108 24.78 -30.40 -30.50
CA LYS A 108 25.50 -30.07 -29.26
C LYS A 108 24.92 -28.79 -28.63
N PRO A 109 25.05 -28.61 -27.30
CA PRO A 109 24.65 -27.36 -26.65
C PRO A 109 25.48 -26.17 -27.14
N PHE A 110 24.86 -25.00 -27.14
CA PHE A 110 25.50 -23.73 -27.47
C PHE A 110 26.44 -23.30 -26.35
N LEU A 111 27.67 -22.93 -26.71
CA LEU A 111 28.65 -22.32 -25.79
C LEU A 111 28.60 -20.79 -25.83
N GLU A 112 28.21 -20.25 -26.98
CA GLU A 112 28.10 -18.83 -27.28
C GLU A 112 26.74 -18.55 -27.94
N ILE A 113 26.42 -17.28 -28.18
CA ILE A 113 25.13 -16.88 -28.79
C ILE A 113 25.02 -17.39 -30.23
N GLU A 114 26.14 -17.42 -30.96
CA GLU A 114 26.18 -17.83 -32.36
C GLU A 114 27.15 -19.00 -32.53
N GLN A 115 26.84 -19.90 -33.46
CA GLN A 115 27.74 -20.98 -33.83
C GLN A 115 27.70 -21.22 -35.34
N TYR A 116 28.78 -21.79 -35.87
CA TYR A 116 29.01 -21.93 -37.31
C TYR A 116 29.13 -23.39 -37.72
N ASN A 117 28.62 -23.72 -38.91
CA ASN A 117 28.73 -25.04 -39.55
C ASN A 117 28.32 -26.21 -38.64
N ILE A 118 27.21 -26.06 -37.92
CA ILE A 118 26.74 -27.09 -36.99
C ILE A 118 25.70 -27.98 -37.67
N PRO A 119 25.77 -29.31 -37.47
CA PRO A 119 24.69 -30.20 -37.85
C PRO A 119 23.52 -30.00 -36.90
N VAL A 120 22.41 -29.57 -37.48
CA VAL A 120 21.14 -29.33 -36.81
C VAL A 120 20.04 -30.20 -37.41
N ARG A 121 18.95 -30.39 -36.68
CA ARG A 121 17.76 -31.08 -37.14
C ARG A 121 16.58 -30.13 -37.06
N LEU A 122 15.81 -30.03 -38.14
CA LEU A 122 14.58 -29.24 -38.12
C LEU A 122 13.69 -29.78 -37.00
N TYR A 123 13.40 -28.92 -36.03
CA TYR A 123 12.37 -29.16 -35.05
C TYR A 123 11.04 -28.94 -35.77
N ALA A 124 10.47 -30.02 -36.29
CA ALA A 124 9.15 -29.98 -36.89
C ALA A 124 8.15 -29.63 -35.80
N PHE A 125 7.94 -28.34 -35.59
CA PHE A 125 6.85 -27.80 -34.82
C PHE A 125 5.59 -28.23 -35.57
N ALA A 126 5.01 -29.37 -35.17
CA ALA A 126 3.95 -29.97 -35.93
C ALA A 126 2.79 -28.98 -36.00
N TYR A 127 2.56 -28.45 -37.20
CA TYR A 127 1.58 -27.40 -37.53
C TYR A 127 0.14 -27.72 -37.10
N ASN A 128 -0.14 -28.87 -36.49
CA ASN A 128 -1.44 -29.29 -36.00
C ASN A 128 -1.38 -30.45 -34.98
N SER A 129 -0.29 -30.64 -34.25
CA SER A 129 -0.31 -31.64 -33.17
C SER A 129 -0.63 -30.98 -31.84
N THR A 130 -1.65 -31.50 -31.16
CA THR A 130 -1.88 -31.35 -29.72
C THR A 130 -0.72 -31.92 -28.86
N LEU A 131 0.42 -32.25 -29.50
CA LEU A 131 1.59 -32.97 -29.00
C LEU A 131 2.91 -32.25 -29.34
N SER A 132 2.87 -30.94 -29.63
CA SER A 132 4.05 -30.08 -29.44
C SER A 132 4.21 -29.86 -27.93
N ASP A 133 4.73 -30.86 -27.22
CA ASP A 133 4.96 -30.78 -25.77
C ASP A 133 5.78 -29.52 -25.45
N ALA A 134 5.17 -28.60 -24.71
CA ALA A 134 5.90 -27.51 -24.08
C ALA A 134 7.09 -28.05 -23.27
N ASP A 135 6.99 -29.28 -22.76
CA ASP A 135 8.04 -30.01 -22.04
C ASP A 135 9.23 -30.39 -22.93
N ILE A 136 9.01 -30.82 -24.18
CA ILE A 136 10.11 -31.13 -25.10
C ILE A 136 10.79 -29.85 -25.54
N PHE A 137 10.00 -28.82 -25.84
CA PHE A 137 10.52 -27.52 -26.20
C PHE A 137 11.33 -26.89 -25.06
N SER A 138 10.80 -26.91 -23.84
CA SER A 138 11.47 -26.42 -22.64
C SER A 138 12.72 -27.23 -22.31
N THR A 139 12.70 -28.56 -22.54
CA THR A 139 13.88 -29.42 -22.40
C THR A 139 15.01 -28.96 -23.31
N TYR A 140 14.75 -28.75 -24.60
CA TYR A 140 15.81 -28.31 -25.53
C TYR A 140 16.24 -26.85 -25.34
N ILE A 141 15.36 -25.98 -24.83
CA ILE A 141 15.76 -24.65 -24.34
C ILE A 141 16.69 -24.79 -23.14
N GLY A 142 16.34 -25.60 -22.15
CA GLY A 142 17.15 -25.82 -20.95
C GLY A 142 18.51 -26.43 -21.25
N GLN A 143 18.56 -27.31 -22.26
CA GLN A 143 19.81 -27.86 -22.80
C GLN A 143 20.59 -26.89 -23.69
N GLN A 144 20.07 -25.70 -23.98
CA GLN A 144 20.67 -24.72 -24.91
C GLN A 144 20.95 -25.33 -26.27
N ARG A 145 19.99 -26.06 -26.85
CA ARG A 145 20.15 -26.73 -28.16
C ARG A 145 19.19 -26.22 -29.20
N LEU A 146 18.17 -25.44 -28.83
CA LEU A 146 17.31 -24.80 -29.81
C LEU A 146 18.01 -23.62 -30.46
N CYS A 147 17.84 -23.50 -31.77
CA CYS A 147 18.45 -22.44 -32.56
C CYS A 147 17.62 -22.06 -33.78
N LEU A 148 17.95 -20.89 -34.30
CA LEU A 148 17.43 -20.34 -35.54
C LEU A 148 18.53 -20.30 -36.59
N ASP A 149 18.16 -20.40 -37.86
CA ASP A 149 19.05 -19.99 -38.94
C ASP A 149 19.33 -18.49 -38.85
N ALA A 150 20.52 -18.07 -39.28
CA ALA A 150 20.92 -16.67 -39.19
C ALA A 150 20.02 -15.76 -40.04
N ALA A 151 19.59 -16.19 -41.22
CA ALA A 151 18.73 -15.39 -42.08
C ALA A 151 17.34 -15.19 -41.47
N ASP A 152 16.77 -16.25 -40.89
CA ASP A 152 15.50 -16.17 -40.16
C ASP A 152 15.61 -15.22 -38.96
N TYR A 153 16.71 -15.29 -38.21
CA TYR A 153 16.96 -14.40 -37.08
C TYR A 153 17.11 -12.94 -37.51
N GLU A 154 17.86 -12.64 -38.57
CA GLU A 154 18.03 -11.29 -39.10
C GLU A 154 16.69 -10.67 -39.54
N TYR A 155 15.84 -11.46 -40.22
CA TYR A 155 14.49 -11.04 -40.58
C TYR A 155 13.63 -10.72 -39.34
N LEU A 156 13.68 -11.58 -38.31
CA LEU A 156 12.93 -11.34 -37.06
C LEU A 156 13.44 -10.10 -36.32
N LEU A 157 14.75 -9.88 -36.31
CA LEU A 157 15.36 -8.68 -35.75
C LEU A 157 14.86 -7.42 -36.45
N GLU A 158 14.92 -7.37 -37.78
CA GLU A 158 14.50 -6.20 -38.53
C GLU A 158 13.02 -5.88 -38.29
N LYS A 159 12.18 -6.92 -38.32
CA LYS A 159 10.73 -6.78 -38.19
C LYS A 159 10.28 -6.38 -36.78
N TYR A 160 10.79 -7.05 -35.75
CA TYR A 160 10.22 -6.94 -34.40
C TYR A 160 11.04 -6.11 -33.41
N ARG A 161 12.33 -5.85 -33.68
CA ARG A 161 13.17 -5.08 -32.76
C ARG A 161 12.71 -3.63 -32.63
N GLN A 162 12.33 -2.97 -33.73
CA GLN A 162 11.88 -1.58 -33.68
C GLN A 162 10.53 -1.45 -32.95
N GLU A 163 9.61 -2.38 -33.18
CA GLU A 163 8.32 -2.43 -32.48
C GLU A 163 8.52 -2.63 -30.97
N ALA A 164 9.38 -3.58 -30.57
CA ALA A 164 9.71 -3.82 -29.18
C ALA A 164 10.36 -2.60 -28.52
N LEU A 165 11.37 -1.99 -29.16
CA LEU A 165 12.04 -0.79 -28.65
C LEU A 165 11.08 0.39 -28.50
N SER A 166 10.16 0.58 -29.45
CA SER A 166 9.16 1.64 -29.40
C SER A 166 8.15 1.42 -28.26
N ALA A 167 7.68 0.18 -28.08
CA ALA A 167 6.80 -0.18 -26.96
C ALA A 167 7.49 0.01 -25.60
N TYR A 168 8.77 -0.36 -25.48
CA TYR A 168 9.54 -0.13 -24.26
C TYR A 168 9.75 1.36 -24.00
N ALA A 169 10.09 2.17 -25.00
CA ALA A 169 10.25 3.61 -24.86
C ALA A 169 8.95 4.28 -24.39
N ALA A 170 7.81 3.89 -24.95
CA ALA A 170 6.50 4.38 -24.51
C ALA A 170 6.21 4.01 -23.05
N ARG A 171 6.48 2.77 -22.66
CA ARG A 171 6.30 2.30 -21.27
C ARG A 171 7.22 3.00 -20.29
N ILE A 172 8.49 3.22 -20.65
CA ILE A 172 9.44 3.99 -19.83
C ILE A 172 8.92 5.42 -19.64
N SER A 173 8.48 6.08 -20.71
CA SER A 173 7.92 7.44 -20.62
C SER A 173 6.68 7.52 -19.73
N ASP A 174 5.79 6.52 -19.78
CA ASP A 174 4.61 6.45 -18.92
C ASP A 174 4.98 6.22 -17.44
N LEU A 175 5.96 5.35 -17.18
CA LEU A 175 6.50 5.13 -15.84
C LEU A 175 7.18 6.38 -15.28
N GLU A 176 7.95 7.11 -16.10
CA GLU A 176 8.57 8.38 -15.71
C GLU A 176 7.52 9.41 -15.31
N LYS A 177 6.44 9.56 -16.10
CA LYS A 177 5.30 10.43 -15.75
C LYS A 177 4.66 10.01 -14.43
N THR A 178 4.47 8.71 -14.22
CA THR A 178 3.91 8.17 -12.98
C THR A 178 4.80 8.51 -11.78
N ILE A 179 6.12 8.37 -11.91
CA ILE A 179 7.08 8.74 -10.87
C ILE A 179 6.99 10.25 -10.56
N THR A 180 6.96 11.11 -11.59
CA THR A 180 6.82 12.56 -11.39
C THR A 180 5.53 12.92 -10.66
N ASN A 181 4.41 12.28 -11.02
CA ASN A 181 3.12 12.49 -10.35
C ASN A 181 3.16 12.05 -8.88
N LEU A 182 3.78 10.90 -8.58
CA LEU A 182 3.94 10.41 -7.21
C LEU A 182 4.84 11.31 -6.37
N GLN A 183 5.93 11.81 -6.94
CA GLN A 183 6.79 12.79 -6.27
C GLN A 183 6.02 14.07 -5.93
N GLY A 184 5.22 14.59 -6.86
CA GLY A 184 4.35 15.75 -6.61
C GLY A 184 3.34 15.49 -5.48
N ALA A 185 2.67 14.33 -5.49
CA ALA A 185 1.73 13.94 -4.44
C ALA A 185 2.40 13.81 -3.06
N LEU A 186 3.61 13.25 -3.01
CA LEU A 186 4.39 13.12 -1.78
C LEU A 186 4.78 14.49 -1.22
N SER A 187 5.22 15.43 -2.06
CA SER A 187 5.51 16.80 -1.62
C SER A 187 4.30 17.48 -1.00
N VAL A 188 3.11 17.32 -1.59
CA VAL A 188 1.86 17.87 -1.03
C VAL A 188 1.53 17.23 0.33
N GLN A 189 1.67 15.90 0.46
CA GLN A 189 1.44 15.22 1.73
C GLN A 189 2.43 15.65 2.81
N GLN A 190 3.69 15.86 2.46
CA GLN A 190 4.71 16.32 3.39
C GLN A 190 4.41 17.76 3.88
N GLY A 191 3.92 18.64 3.01
CA GLY A 191 3.43 19.96 3.41
C GLY A 191 2.31 19.88 4.46
N LYS A 192 1.27 19.06 4.20
CA LYS A 192 0.18 18.84 5.17
C LYS A 192 0.64 18.26 6.50
N MET A 193 1.63 17.37 6.48
CA MET A 193 2.18 16.78 7.69
C MET A 193 2.90 17.82 8.56
N ASN A 194 3.63 18.75 7.92
CA ASN A 194 4.28 19.85 8.64
C ASN A 194 3.23 20.81 9.25
N GLU A 195 2.19 21.19 8.49
CA GLU A 195 1.10 22.03 9.00
C GLU A 195 0.40 21.39 10.21
N LEU A 196 0.09 20.09 10.14
CA LEU A 196 -0.51 19.36 11.27
C LEU A 196 0.42 19.31 12.48
N MET A 197 1.73 19.17 12.26
CA MET A 197 2.71 19.15 13.34
C MET A 197 2.77 20.49 14.07
N GLU A 198 2.78 21.61 13.33
CA GLU A 198 2.74 22.96 13.91
C GLU A 198 1.44 23.20 14.68
N GLN A 199 0.29 22.83 14.12
CA GLN A 199 -1.01 22.93 14.81
C GLN A 199 -1.03 22.12 16.11
N ASN A 200 -0.47 20.91 16.09
CA ASN A 200 -0.45 20.04 17.27
C ASN A 200 0.46 20.60 18.37
N GLN A 201 1.60 21.20 18.01
CA GLN A 201 2.46 21.91 18.95
C GLN A 201 1.76 23.12 19.57
N ALA A 202 1.05 23.92 18.77
CA ALA A 202 0.27 25.06 19.25
C ALA A 202 -0.83 24.62 20.24
N LEU A 203 -1.58 23.57 19.90
CA LEU A 203 -2.62 23.00 20.77
C LEU A 203 -2.05 22.44 22.07
N LEU A 204 -0.86 21.83 22.04
CA LEU A 204 -0.18 21.38 23.26
C LEU A 204 0.19 22.56 24.16
N ALA A 205 0.72 23.64 23.61
CA ALA A 205 1.01 24.85 24.37
C ALA A 205 -0.27 25.42 25.01
N GLU A 206 -1.34 25.57 24.23
CA GLU A 206 -2.63 26.07 24.72
C GLU A 206 -3.21 25.18 25.83
N LYS A 207 -3.15 23.85 25.66
CA LYS A 207 -3.57 22.89 26.70
C LYS A 207 -2.81 23.09 28.01
N THR A 208 -1.49 23.31 27.96
CA THR A 208 -0.70 23.56 29.19
C THR A 208 -1.11 24.85 29.88
N GLU A 209 -1.43 25.90 29.12
CA GLU A 209 -1.90 27.17 29.66
C GLU A 209 -3.25 26.99 30.39
N TYR A 210 -4.22 26.30 29.76
CA TYR A 210 -5.50 26.02 30.40
C TYR A 210 -5.36 25.15 31.65
N GLN A 211 -4.46 24.17 31.64
CA GLN A 211 -4.19 23.37 32.84
C GLN A 211 -3.65 24.22 33.99
N ASN A 212 -2.76 25.18 33.71
CA ASN A 212 -2.24 26.09 34.72
C ASN A 212 -3.33 27.05 35.24
N LYS A 213 -4.20 27.57 34.36
CA LYS A 213 -5.38 28.35 34.76
C LYS A 213 -6.28 27.54 35.69
N LYS A 214 -6.58 26.29 35.32
CA LYS A 214 -7.40 25.37 36.14
C LYS A 214 -6.81 25.14 37.53
N ARG A 215 -5.49 24.95 37.64
CA ARG A 215 -4.80 24.77 38.93
C ARG A 215 -4.94 25.98 39.86
N THR A 216 -4.96 27.19 39.32
CA THR A 216 -5.00 28.42 40.12
C THR A 216 -6.43 28.92 40.42
N LEU A 217 -7.44 28.42 39.71
CA LEU A 217 -8.85 28.81 39.89
C LEU A 217 -9.35 28.57 41.31
N SER A 218 -9.16 27.37 41.88
CA SER A 218 -9.64 27.05 43.24
C SER A 218 -8.99 27.95 44.32
N GLY A 219 -7.71 28.29 44.16
CA GLY A 219 -7.04 29.23 45.07
C GLY A 219 -7.57 30.66 44.93
N ARG A 220 -7.86 31.10 43.71
CA ARG A 220 -8.47 32.43 43.46
C ARG A 220 -9.89 32.51 44.03
N GLU A 221 -10.70 31.47 43.87
CA GLU A 221 -12.05 31.39 44.43
C GLU A 221 -12.02 31.46 45.97
N LYS A 222 -11.18 30.64 46.63
CA LYS A 222 -11.02 30.68 48.09
C LYS A 222 -10.53 32.04 48.59
N ASN A 223 -9.62 32.69 47.86
CA ASN A 223 -9.13 34.02 48.23
C ASN A 223 -10.23 35.09 48.10
N LEU A 224 -11.08 35.01 47.07
CA LEU A 224 -12.22 35.90 46.91
C LEU A 224 -13.25 35.69 48.03
N GLU A 225 -13.59 34.43 48.32
CA GLU A 225 -14.52 34.07 49.41
C GLU A 225 -14.00 34.58 50.76
N ASN A 226 -12.73 34.34 51.09
CA ASN A 226 -12.10 34.84 52.32
C ASN A 226 -12.12 36.37 52.39
N ARG A 227 -11.91 37.06 51.25
CA ARG A 227 -11.95 38.52 51.17
C ARG A 227 -13.34 39.08 51.39
N GLU A 228 -14.39 38.41 50.93
CA GLU A 228 -15.78 38.84 51.22
C GLU A 228 -16.18 38.50 52.66
N ASN A 229 -15.79 37.33 53.16
CA ASN A 229 -16.06 36.92 54.54
C ASN A 229 -15.41 37.87 55.57
N SER A 230 -14.22 38.39 55.28
CA SER A 230 -13.56 39.36 56.17
C SER A 230 -14.28 40.72 56.26
N LYS A 231 -15.15 41.04 55.29
CA LYS A 231 -15.96 42.27 55.32
C LYS A 231 -17.25 42.13 56.12
N LEU A 232 -17.72 40.91 56.38
CA LEU A 232 -18.99 40.66 57.07
C LEU A 232 -19.10 41.34 58.44
N PRO A 233 -18.08 41.33 59.32
CA PRO A 233 -18.17 42.02 60.61
C PRO A 233 -18.39 43.52 60.46
N VAL A 234 -17.77 44.14 59.45
CA VAL A 234 -17.95 45.57 59.14
C VAL A 234 -19.37 45.83 58.62
N ARG A 235 -19.86 44.98 57.71
CA ARG A 235 -21.22 45.07 57.15
C ARG A 235 -22.32 44.98 58.21
N ARG A 236 -22.10 44.18 59.27
CA ARG A 236 -23.02 44.08 60.42
C ARG A 236 -23.21 45.40 61.17
N VAL A 237 -22.22 46.30 61.12
CA VAL A 237 -22.31 47.66 61.68
C VAL A 237 -22.81 48.65 60.62
N VAL A 238 -22.30 48.53 59.40
CA VAL A 238 -22.59 49.46 58.30
C VAL A 238 -24.04 49.41 57.85
N TYR A 239 -24.66 48.22 57.69
CA TYR A 239 -26.02 48.16 57.16
C TYR A 239 -27.07 48.76 58.10
N PRO A 240 -27.07 48.46 59.42
CA PRO A 240 -27.95 49.14 60.36
C PRO A 240 -27.72 50.66 60.40
N LEU A 241 -26.45 51.08 60.42
CA LEU A 241 -26.05 52.48 60.37
C LEU A 241 -26.66 53.18 59.15
N VAL A 242 -26.47 52.63 57.95
CA VAL A 242 -26.98 53.23 56.70
C VAL A 242 -28.50 53.31 56.72
N ASN A 243 -29.20 52.25 57.13
CA ASN A 243 -30.66 52.25 57.23
C ASN A 243 -31.16 53.32 58.20
N ARG A 244 -30.48 53.49 59.34
CA ARG A 244 -30.79 54.54 60.32
C ARG A 244 -30.58 55.93 59.72
N LEU A 245 -29.42 56.18 59.10
CA LEU A 245 -29.12 57.48 58.48
C LEU A 245 -30.10 57.82 57.36
N ILE A 246 -30.54 56.86 56.55
CA ILE A 246 -31.57 57.09 55.53
C ILE A 246 -32.92 57.42 56.17
N ALA A 247 -33.32 56.70 57.22
CA ALA A 247 -34.58 56.93 57.91
C ALA A 247 -34.63 58.28 58.66
N GLU A 248 -33.49 58.75 59.16
CA GLU A 248 -33.34 60.03 59.87
C GLU A 248 -33.09 61.22 58.93
N ALA A 249 -32.90 60.99 57.62
CA ALA A 249 -32.56 62.05 56.67
C ALA A 249 -33.76 62.93 56.35
N GLU A 250 -33.61 64.24 56.57
CA GLU A 250 -34.57 65.26 56.13
C GLU A 250 -34.28 65.71 54.68
N SER A 251 -35.24 66.38 54.05
CA SER A 251 -35.09 66.91 52.69
C SER A 251 -33.82 67.77 52.58
N GLY A 252 -32.91 67.39 51.67
CA GLY A 252 -31.64 68.09 51.45
C GLY A 252 -30.46 67.63 52.33
N THR A 253 -30.64 66.64 53.20
CA THR A 253 -29.56 66.12 54.05
C THR A 253 -28.42 65.50 53.22
N LYS A 254 -27.18 65.88 53.53
CA LYS A 254 -25.96 65.32 52.93
C LYS A 254 -24.94 64.98 54.03
N TYR A 255 -24.62 63.69 54.17
CA TYR A 255 -23.65 63.20 55.13
C TYR A 255 -22.22 63.34 54.59
N THR A 256 -21.39 64.08 55.32
CA THR A 256 -19.96 64.21 55.04
C THR A 256 -19.20 62.94 55.41
N ARG A 257 -17.97 62.79 54.88
CA ARG A 257 -17.04 61.71 55.29
C ARG A 257 -16.86 61.65 56.81
N THR A 258 -16.68 62.82 57.44
CA THR A 258 -16.44 62.94 58.88
C THR A 258 -17.69 62.52 59.67
N LYS A 259 -18.87 62.96 59.23
CA LYS A 259 -20.12 62.58 59.91
C LYS A 259 -20.40 61.08 59.81
N ILE A 260 -20.13 60.48 58.65
CA ILE A 260 -20.22 59.02 58.47
C ILE A 260 -19.23 58.29 59.40
N GLN A 261 -18.00 58.80 59.53
CA GLN A 261 -17.00 58.24 60.46
C GLN A 261 -17.47 58.28 61.91
N GLU A 262 -17.99 59.42 62.37
CA GLU A 262 -18.50 59.57 63.74
C GLU A 262 -19.67 58.64 64.04
N GLU A 263 -20.64 58.57 63.13
CA GLU A 263 -21.82 57.71 63.31
C GLU A 263 -21.46 56.23 63.23
N PHE A 264 -20.48 55.85 62.40
CA PHE A 264 -19.94 54.48 62.40
C PHE A 264 -19.27 54.11 63.72
N LEU A 265 -18.45 55.01 64.29
CA LEU A 265 -17.84 54.76 65.59
C LEU A 265 -18.90 54.64 66.68
N ARG A 266 -19.94 55.48 66.65
CA ARG A 266 -21.07 55.39 67.58
C ARG A 266 -21.79 54.04 67.47
N GLU A 267 -22.09 53.60 66.26
CA GLU A 267 -22.75 52.31 66.02
C GLU A 267 -21.86 51.12 66.45
N LEU A 268 -20.54 51.25 66.26
CA LEU A 268 -19.56 50.24 66.68
C LEU A 268 -19.42 50.16 68.22
N GLU A 269 -19.59 51.27 68.94
CA GLU A 269 -19.59 51.26 70.41
C GLU A 269 -20.76 50.44 70.99
N ALA A 270 -21.88 50.38 70.29
CA ALA A 270 -23.02 49.54 70.68
C ALA A 270 -22.78 48.03 70.45
N LEU A 271 -21.73 47.66 69.72
CA LEU A 271 -21.40 46.28 69.32
C LEU A 271 -19.92 45.95 69.65
N PRO A 272 -19.52 45.99 70.94
CA PRO A 272 -18.12 45.84 71.35
C PRO A 272 -17.51 44.49 70.93
N GLU A 273 -18.32 43.45 70.80
CA GLU A 273 -17.92 42.12 70.35
C GLU A 273 -17.41 42.09 68.89
N LEU A 274 -17.79 43.06 68.06
CA LEU A 274 -17.34 43.15 66.67
C LEU A 274 -16.00 43.89 66.53
N LYS A 275 -15.54 44.63 67.55
CA LYS A 275 -14.33 45.46 67.48
C LYS A 275 -13.07 44.68 67.07
N PRO A 276 -12.75 43.51 67.64
CA PRO A 276 -11.54 42.76 67.23
C PRO A 276 -11.60 42.31 65.76
N ALA A 277 -12.77 41.86 65.30
CA ALA A 277 -12.96 41.40 63.93
C ALA A 277 -12.88 42.55 62.92
N ILE A 278 -13.46 43.70 63.25
CA ILE A 278 -13.40 44.92 62.42
C ILE A 278 -11.99 45.50 62.38
N GLN A 279 -11.27 45.51 63.51
CA GLN A 279 -9.88 45.92 63.56
C GLN A 279 -9.00 45.06 62.64
N ASN A 280 -9.22 43.75 62.62
CA ASN A 280 -8.53 42.83 61.72
C ASN A 280 -8.90 43.09 60.25
N ALA A 281 -10.18 43.29 59.94
CA ALA A 281 -10.65 43.60 58.59
C ALA A 281 -10.11 44.94 58.05
N PHE A 282 -9.89 45.90 58.93
CA PHE A 282 -9.35 47.23 58.61
C PHE A 282 -7.84 47.32 58.70
N HIS A 283 -7.16 46.26 59.14
CA HIS A 283 -5.74 46.30 59.43
C HIS A 283 -4.93 46.74 58.20
N THR A 284 -4.16 47.80 58.37
CA THR A 284 -3.16 48.25 57.41
C THR A 284 -1.95 48.79 58.18
N PRO A 285 -0.73 48.73 57.62
CA PRO A 285 0.46 49.29 58.26
C PRO A 285 0.29 50.78 58.62
N GLN A 286 -0.42 51.53 57.78
CA GLN A 286 -0.69 52.96 57.99
C GLN A 286 -1.62 53.21 59.19
N LYS A 287 -2.71 52.44 59.33
CA LYS A 287 -3.62 52.58 60.48
C LYS A 287 -2.98 52.14 61.79
N ALA A 288 -2.12 51.12 61.76
CA ALA A 288 -1.33 50.72 62.91
C ALA A 288 -0.38 51.84 63.35
N LYS A 289 0.32 52.48 62.41
CA LYS A 289 1.23 53.60 62.66
C LYS A 289 0.50 54.84 63.22
N ASN A 290 -0.70 55.12 62.71
CA ASN A 290 -1.48 56.30 63.09
C ASN A 290 -2.43 56.06 64.27
N ASN A 291 -2.42 54.86 64.87
CA ASN A 291 -3.34 54.43 65.93
C ASN A 291 -4.83 54.73 65.63
N THR A 292 -5.25 54.42 64.39
CA THR A 292 -6.62 54.66 63.89
C THR A 292 -7.27 53.35 63.43
N PRO A 293 -7.45 52.35 64.32
CA PRO A 293 -7.87 51.00 63.94
C PRO A 293 -9.25 50.93 63.29
N PHE A 294 -10.12 51.91 63.56
CA PHE A 294 -11.52 51.93 63.11
C PHE A 294 -11.83 53.04 62.09
N ASP A 295 -10.81 53.73 61.57
CA ASP A 295 -11.03 54.75 60.53
C ASP A 295 -11.54 54.10 59.24
N LEU A 296 -12.67 54.58 58.73
CA LEU A 296 -13.29 54.12 57.50
C LEU A 296 -12.51 54.66 56.31
N ALA A 297 -11.60 53.85 55.79
CA ALA A 297 -10.80 54.16 54.61
C ALA A 297 -10.98 53.10 53.52
N GLY A 298 -10.87 53.52 52.26
CA GLY A 298 -11.00 52.63 51.11
C GLY A 298 -12.39 52.01 50.98
N TRP A 299 -12.44 50.69 50.83
CA TRP A 299 -13.65 49.94 50.48
C TRP A 299 -14.81 50.17 51.46
N ALA A 300 -14.55 50.28 52.77
CA ALA A 300 -15.62 50.38 53.77
C ALA A 300 -16.35 51.72 53.75
N MET A 301 -15.62 52.84 53.56
CA MET A 301 -16.27 54.15 53.39
C MET A 301 -17.03 54.21 52.07
N GLU A 302 -16.46 53.65 51.01
CA GLU A 302 -17.10 53.66 49.69
C GLU A 302 -18.38 52.82 49.69
N GLU A 303 -18.38 51.67 50.37
CA GLU A 303 -19.57 50.84 50.53
C GLU A 303 -20.70 51.59 51.27
N ILE A 304 -20.38 52.35 52.32
CA ILE A 304 -21.36 53.20 53.03
C ILE A 304 -21.89 54.31 52.12
N ARG A 305 -21.00 55.03 51.41
CA ARG A 305 -21.41 56.13 50.51
C ARG A 305 -22.29 55.66 49.37
N LEU A 306 -21.94 54.53 48.76
CA LEU A 306 -22.75 53.91 47.72
C LEU A 306 -24.13 53.53 48.25
N ALA A 307 -24.20 52.96 49.46
CA ALA A 307 -25.45 52.57 50.08
C ALA A 307 -26.32 53.76 50.51
N LEU A 308 -25.70 54.87 50.94
CA LEU A 308 -26.38 56.14 51.23
C LEU A 308 -26.87 56.87 49.96
N GLY A 309 -26.33 56.53 48.78
CA GLY A 309 -26.76 57.08 47.50
C GLY A 309 -26.74 58.62 47.46
N GLU A 310 -27.89 59.23 47.25
CA GLU A 310 -28.02 60.69 47.19
C GLU A 310 -27.74 61.38 48.52
N TYR A 311 -27.86 60.71 49.67
CA TYR A 311 -27.58 61.31 50.96
C TYR A 311 -26.07 61.41 51.26
N ALA A 312 -25.21 60.80 50.45
CA ALA A 312 -23.76 60.95 50.62
C ALA A 312 -23.24 62.22 49.93
N GLN A 313 -22.40 62.98 50.63
CA GLN A 313 -21.67 64.09 50.00
C GLN A 313 -20.46 63.55 49.23
N THR A 314 -20.57 63.52 47.90
CA THR A 314 -19.56 62.96 46.98
C THR A 314 -18.59 64.00 46.40
N SER A 315 -18.92 65.30 46.51
CA SER A 315 -18.07 66.41 46.04
C SER A 315 -17.56 67.27 47.20
N PRO A 316 -16.27 67.67 47.22
CA PRO A 316 -15.79 68.72 48.12
C PRO A 316 -16.26 70.07 47.58
N GLY A 317 -17.54 70.39 47.73
CA GLY A 317 -18.15 71.64 47.31
C GLY A 317 -18.38 72.55 48.52
N ARG A 318 -17.68 73.68 48.53
CA ARG A 318 -17.91 74.85 49.40
C ARG A 318 -19.40 75.21 49.40
N ASP A 319 -19.99 75.36 50.58
CA ASP A 319 -21.35 75.88 50.72
C ASP A 319 -21.48 77.19 49.93
N LYS A 320 -22.42 77.24 48.98
CA LYS A 320 -22.92 78.52 48.48
C LYS A 320 -23.99 78.96 49.47
N GLU A 321 -23.61 79.86 50.36
CA GLU A 321 -24.56 80.71 51.08
C GLU A 321 -25.40 81.51 50.06
N ASN A 322 -26.71 81.41 50.25
CA ASN A 322 -27.83 82.29 49.83
C ASN A 322 -27.66 83.23 48.62
#